data_AF-A0A542IXA3-F1
#
_entry.id   AF-A0A542IXA3-F1
#
_cell.length_a   1.000
_cell.length_b   1.000
_cell.length_c   1.000
_cell.angle_alpha   90.00
_cell.angle_beta   90.00
_cell.angle_gamma   90.00
#
_symmetry.space_group_name_H-M   'P 1'
#
loop_
_entity.id
_entity.type
_entity.pdbx_description
1 polymer ?
#
loop_
_entity_poly.entity_id
_entity_poly.type
_entity_poly.pdbx_seq_one_letter_code
_entity_poly.pdbx_strand_id
1 'polypeptide(L)'
;MANDKGNKTREAEAGRDEEDLGAGPDGGKVRTGPESSKSLKYSQEVTSTEDEPEREGRSLVTTHHEVIRQWAEERDGVPATVEGTEHGDHLGVLRIDFGGENDKLRHISWEEWFETFDSRGLNFIYQEQRSDGQQSNFFRLENPGREDA
;
A
#
# COMPACT_ATOMS: atom_id res chain seq x y z
N MET A 1 -43.49 -37.18 -21.66
CA MET A 1 -42.67 -36.25 -22.47
C MET A 1 -42.22 -35.13 -21.56
N ALA A 2 -40.90 -34.99 -21.41
CA ALA A 2 -40.27 -33.91 -20.67
C ALA A 2 -40.41 -32.59 -21.44
N ASN A 3 -40.68 -31.49 -20.75
CA ASN A 3 -40.47 -30.17 -21.30
C ASN A 3 -39.65 -29.34 -20.32
N ASP A 4 -38.35 -29.39 -20.60
CA ASP A 4 -37.33 -28.38 -20.37
C ASP A 4 -37.86 -26.97 -20.64
N LYS A 5 -37.69 -26.07 -19.66
CA LYS A 5 -37.37 -24.65 -19.87
C LYS A 5 -36.49 -24.20 -18.71
N GLY A 6 -35.19 -24.12 -19.00
CA GLY A 6 -34.11 -23.74 -18.08
C GLY A 6 -34.39 -22.45 -17.31
N ASN A 7 -34.23 -22.56 -16.00
CA ASN A 7 -34.18 -21.43 -15.09
C ASN A 7 -32.74 -20.88 -15.04
N LYS A 8 -32.66 -19.56 -15.14
CA LYS A 8 -31.56 -18.65 -14.78
C LYS A 8 -30.39 -19.29 -14.01
N THR A 9 -29.22 -19.28 -14.63
CA THR A 9 -27.93 -19.19 -13.93
C THR A 9 -27.17 -18.08 -14.65
N ARG A 10 -27.35 -16.81 -14.24
CA ARG A 10 -26.35 -16.05 -13.47
C ARG A 10 -24.93 -16.36 -13.96
N GLU A 11 -24.55 -15.66 -15.03
CA GLU A 11 -23.16 -15.40 -15.37
C GLU A 11 -22.54 -14.66 -14.18
N ALA A 12 -21.78 -15.40 -13.38
CA ALA A 12 -20.95 -14.91 -12.29
C ALA A 12 -19.51 -15.03 -12.77
N GLU A 13 -19.15 -14.21 -13.75
CA GLU A 13 -17.84 -14.23 -14.39
C GLU A 13 -17.34 -12.78 -14.51
N ALA A 14 -16.98 -12.16 -13.38
CA ALA A 14 -16.16 -10.96 -13.34
C ALA A 14 -15.41 -10.89 -12.00
N GLY A 15 -14.09 -11.07 -12.04
CA GLY A 15 -13.17 -10.72 -10.95
C GLY A 15 -12.60 -11.87 -10.11
N ARG A 16 -12.11 -12.95 -10.73
CA ARG A 16 -11.11 -13.83 -10.11
C ARG A 16 -9.75 -13.38 -10.67
N ASP A 17 -9.04 -12.46 -10.00
CA ASP A 17 -7.60 -12.13 -10.20
C ASP A 17 -7.10 -11.10 -9.14
N GLU A 18 -7.60 -11.11 -7.90
CA GLU A 18 -7.06 -10.28 -6.77
C GLU A 18 -6.43 -11.19 -5.70
N GLU A 19 -5.87 -12.31 -6.14
CA GLU A 19 -5.36 -13.40 -5.31
C GLU A 19 -3.92 -13.13 -4.86
N ASP A 20 -3.74 -12.91 -3.55
CA ASP A 20 -2.48 -12.95 -2.80
C ASP A 20 -1.37 -12.01 -3.31
N LEU A 21 -1.47 -10.71 -2.97
CA LEU A 21 -0.35 -9.76 -3.13
C LEU A 21 0.90 -10.18 -2.32
N GLY A 22 0.70 -11.03 -1.30
CA GLY A 22 1.71 -11.59 -0.44
C GLY A 22 2.57 -10.55 0.30
N ALA A 23 3.74 -10.99 0.72
CA ALA A 23 4.69 -10.17 1.46
C ALA A 23 5.58 -9.26 0.58
N GLY A 24 5.38 -9.31 -0.75
CA GLY A 24 6.28 -8.67 -1.71
C GLY A 24 7.66 -9.33 -1.78
N PRO A 25 8.57 -8.78 -2.62
CA PRO A 25 9.87 -9.41 -2.91
C PRO A 25 10.83 -9.46 -1.71
N ASP A 26 10.63 -8.62 -0.69
CA ASP A 26 11.46 -8.58 0.52
C ASP A 26 10.90 -9.42 1.68
N GLY A 27 9.74 -10.08 1.49
CA GLY A 27 9.08 -10.78 2.58
C GLY A 27 8.65 -9.86 3.72
N GLY A 28 8.28 -8.61 3.39
CA GLY A 28 7.89 -7.58 4.35
C GLY A 28 9.02 -6.89 5.12
N LYS A 29 10.28 -7.30 4.93
CA LYS A 29 11.42 -6.78 5.69
C LYS A 29 11.80 -5.37 5.28
N VAL A 30 12.25 -4.58 6.26
CA VAL A 30 12.65 -3.20 6.03
C VAL A 30 13.92 -3.15 5.19
N ARG A 31 13.86 -2.38 4.12
CA ARG A 31 15.04 -2.08 3.28
C ARG A 31 15.93 -1.12 4.05
N THR A 32 17.22 -1.42 4.16
CA THR A 32 18.19 -0.58 4.89
C THR A 32 19.37 -0.20 4.01
N GLY A 33 19.91 0.99 4.25
CA GLY A 33 21.02 1.57 3.50
C GLY A 33 21.75 2.66 4.30
N PRO A 34 22.91 3.16 3.81
CA PRO A 34 23.73 4.14 4.52
C PRO A 34 22.98 5.45 4.82
N GLU A 35 21.95 5.76 4.03
CA GLU A 35 21.15 6.98 4.12
C GLU A 35 19.80 6.76 4.82
N SER A 36 19.61 5.60 5.46
CA SER A 36 18.39 5.30 6.22
C SER A 36 18.09 6.41 7.24
N SER A 37 16.86 6.92 7.20
CA SER A 37 16.46 8.01 8.08
C SER A 37 16.49 7.58 9.56
N LYS A 38 16.73 8.53 10.48
CA LYS A 38 16.61 8.24 11.93
C LYS A 38 15.21 7.71 12.28
N SER A 39 14.17 8.19 11.60
CA SER A 39 12.80 7.71 11.76
C SER A 39 12.64 6.23 11.43
N LEU A 40 13.39 5.71 10.44
CA LEU A 40 13.39 4.29 10.11
C LEU A 40 13.92 3.47 11.29
N LYS A 41 15.02 3.92 11.91
CA LYS A 41 15.66 3.24 13.06
C LYS A 41 14.79 3.11 14.31
N TYR A 42 13.80 3.99 14.46
CA TYR A 42 12.90 3.99 15.62
C TYR A 42 11.51 3.43 15.30
N SER A 43 11.25 3.06 14.04
CA SER A 43 9.98 2.45 13.65
C SER A 43 10.03 0.95 13.92
N GLN A 44 8.92 0.37 14.39
CA GLN A 44 8.79 -1.08 14.51
C GLN A 44 8.63 -1.68 13.11
N GLU A 45 9.41 -2.71 12.81
CA GLU A 45 9.27 -3.49 11.59
C GLU A 45 8.04 -4.39 11.68
N VAL A 46 7.17 -4.33 10.67
CA VAL A 46 5.98 -5.15 10.52
C VAL A 46 6.15 -6.04 9.28
N THR A 47 6.21 -7.35 9.49
CA THR A 47 6.45 -8.35 8.42
C THR A 47 5.28 -9.30 8.21
N SER A 48 4.15 -9.07 8.85
CA SER A 48 2.94 -9.88 8.75
C SER A 48 1.73 -9.05 9.14
N THR A 49 0.56 -9.41 8.63
CA THR A 49 -0.73 -8.76 8.94
C THR A 49 -1.20 -9.01 10.38
N GLU A 50 -0.61 -10.00 11.06
CA GLU A 50 -0.85 -10.33 12.46
C GLU A 50 0.06 -9.56 13.43
N ASP A 51 1.05 -8.81 12.94
CA ASP A 51 1.95 -8.04 13.82
C ASP A 51 1.22 -6.82 14.40
N GLU A 52 1.22 -6.70 15.73
CA GLU A 52 0.57 -5.61 16.44
C GLU A 52 1.59 -4.56 16.89
N PRO A 53 1.23 -3.26 16.88
CA PRO A 53 2.11 -2.21 17.39
C PRO A 53 2.44 -2.43 18.87
N GLU A 54 3.72 -2.31 19.24
CA GLU A 54 4.20 -2.41 20.64
C GLU A 54 3.47 -1.46 21.61
N ARG A 55 2.96 -0.34 21.09
CA ARG A 55 2.17 0.66 21.81
C ARG A 55 1.38 1.55 20.86
N GLU A 56 0.34 2.19 21.39
CA GLU A 56 -0.43 3.21 20.68
C GLU A 56 0.47 4.38 20.20
N GLY A 57 0.19 4.88 19.00
CA GLY A 57 0.97 5.95 18.37
C GLY A 57 2.40 5.56 17.98
N ARG A 58 2.75 4.27 18.00
CA ARG A 58 4.03 3.77 17.49
C ARG A 58 4.10 3.98 15.98
N SER A 59 5.23 4.53 15.50
CA SER A 59 5.56 4.50 14.09
C SER A 59 5.96 3.09 13.68
N LEU A 60 5.36 2.61 12.59
CA LEU A 60 5.56 1.30 12.00
C LEU A 60 6.23 1.46 10.64
N VAL A 61 6.90 0.41 10.18
CA VAL A 61 7.48 0.34 8.85
C VAL A 61 7.33 -1.06 8.27
N THR A 62 6.98 -1.15 6.99
CA THR A 62 6.83 -2.41 6.29
C THR A 62 7.18 -2.26 4.81
N THR A 63 7.46 -3.39 4.16
CA THR A 63 7.37 -3.53 2.69
C THR A 63 6.34 -4.60 2.30
N HIS A 64 5.53 -5.08 3.25
CA HIS A 64 4.60 -6.18 3.04
C HIS A 64 3.35 -5.68 2.34
N HIS A 65 3.08 -6.19 1.14
CA HIS A 65 2.00 -5.66 0.29
C HIS A 65 0.64 -5.80 0.95
N GLU A 66 0.34 -6.95 1.53
CA GLU A 66 -0.95 -7.13 2.21
C GLU A 66 -1.13 -6.25 3.44
N VAL A 67 -0.07 -5.99 4.23
CA VAL A 67 -0.14 -5.06 5.37
C VAL A 67 -0.50 -3.66 4.87
N ILE A 68 0.19 -3.20 3.83
CA ILE A 68 -0.03 -1.86 3.25
C ILE A 68 -1.46 -1.75 2.68
N ARG A 69 -1.90 -2.78 1.94
CA ARG A 69 -3.25 -2.84 1.38
C ARG A 69 -4.31 -2.79 2.48
N GLN A 70 -4.24 -3.71 3.45
CA GLN A 70 -5.23 -3.78 4.53
C GLN A 70 -5.29 -2.48 5.34
N TRP A 71 -4.12 -1.91 5.66
CA TRP A 71 -4.03 -0.63 6.35
C TRP A 71 -4.74 0.48 5.59
N ALA A 72 -4.54 0.57 4.28
CA ALA A 72 -5.16 1.57 3.44
C ALA A 72 -6.67 1.35 3.29
N GLU A 73 -7.11 0.12 3.00
CA GLU A 73 -8.52 -0.23 2.78
C GLU A 73 -9.38 -0.02 4.04
N GLU A 74 -8.85 -0.30 5.23
CA GLU A 74 -9.53 -0.02 6.51
C GLU A 74 -9.80 1.49 6.72
N ARG A 75 -9.09 2.34 5.97
CA ARG A 75 -9.18 3.80 6.01
C ARG A 75 -9.87 4.37 4.77
N ASP A 76 -10.56 3.53 4.00
CA ASP A 76 -11.15 3.88 2.69
C ASP A 76 -10.12 4.43 1.68
N GLY A 77 -8.86 4.00 1.82
CA GLY A 77 -7.74 4.43 1.01
C GLY A 77 -7.64 3.72 -0.33
N VAL A 78 -7.51 4.48 -1.41
CA VAL A 78 -7.36 3.98 -2.79
C VAL A 78 -5.96 4.29 -3.32
N PRO A 79 -5.20 3.32 -3.87
CA PRO A 79 -3.88 3.59 -4.44
C PRO A 79 -3.97 4.60 -5.59
N ALA A 80 -3.07 5.59 -5.60
CA ALA A 80 -3.09 6.68 -6.55
C ALA A 80 -1.67 7.14 -6.95
N THR A 81 -1.58 7.85 -8.06
CA THR A 81 -0.40 8.61 -8.47
C THR A 81 -0.76 10.08 -8.69
N VAL A 82 0.21 10.98 -8.52
CA VAL A 82 0.02 12.40 -8.86
C VAL A 82 0.26 12.60 -10.36
N GLU A 83 -0.77 13.07 -11.07
CA GLU A 83 -0.69 13.40 -12.49
C GLU A 83 0.37 14.48 -12.77
N GLY A 84 1.12 14.31 -13.85
CA GLY A 84 2.15 15.27 -14.28
C GLY A 84 3.45 15.20 -13.47
N THR A 85 3.59 14.22 -12.59
CA THR A 85 4.87 13.89 -11.92
C THR A 85 5.54 12.64 -12.51
N GLU A 86 4.92 12.07 -13.55
CA GLU A 86 5.41 10.91 -14.30
C GLU A 86 6.70 11.25 -15.06
N HIS A 87 7.58 10.25 -15.22
CA HIS A 87 8.81 10.41 -15.99
C HIS A 87 8.99 9.24 -16.97
N GLY A 88 8.81 9.54 -18.26
CA GLY A 88 8.75 8.50 -19.29
C GLY A 88 7.55 7.58 -19.07
N ASP A 89 7.81 6.28 -19.06
CA ASP A 89 6.79 5.23 -18.82
C ASP A 89 6.54 4.95 -17.32
N HIS A 90 7.23 5.66 -16.42
CA HIS A 90 7.11 5.39 -14.99
C HIS A 90 6.02 6.24 -14.35
N LEU A 91 5.26 5.61 -13.44
CA LEU A 91 4.32 6.32 -12.57
C LEU A 91 4.98 7.51 -11.86
N GLY A 92 4.17 8.49 -11.49
CA GLY A 92 4.65 9.66 -10.78
C GLY A 92 4.92 9.39 -9.30
N VAL A 93 4.63 10.40 -8.48
CA VAL A 93 4.64 10.29 -7.02
C VAL A 93 3.50 9.37 -6.58
N LEU A 94 3.85 8.25 -5.93
CA LEU A 94 2.89 7.33 -5.34
C LEU A 94 2.17 7.98 -4.14
N ARG A 95 0.86 7.78 -4.08
CA ARG A 95 -0.05 8.25 -3.05
C ARG A 95 -1.10 7.19 -2.70
N ILE A 96 -1.82 7.43 -1.62
CA ILE A 96 -3.05 6.74 -1.26
C ILE A 96 -4.07 7.87 -1.05
N ASP A 97 -5.16 7.80 -1.78
CA ASP A 97 -6.26 8.75 -1.73
C ASP A 97 -7.28 8.29 -0.68
N PHE A 98 -7.45 9.07 0.38
CA PHE A 98 -8.42 8.81 1.47
C PHE A 98 -9.69 9.66 1.32
N GLY A 99 -9.97 10.14 0.11
CA GLY A 99 -11.02 11.10 -0.18
C GLY A 99 -10.63 12.56 0.08
N GLY A 100 -11.32 13.47 -0.63
CA GLY A 100 -11.09 14.92 -0.60
C GLY A 100 -11.01 15.52 -2.01
N GLU A 101 -11.06 16.85 -2.11
CA GLU A 101 -10.87 17.55 -3.39
C GLU A 101 -9.38 17.57 -3.77
N ASN A 102 -8.93 16.51 -4.44
CA ASN A 102 -7.59 16.43 -5.03
C ASN A 102 -7.70 16.13 -6.54
N ASP A 103 -7.96 17.16 -7.35
CA ASP A 103 -8.08 17.07 -8.82
C ASP A 103 -6.81 16.63 -9.58
N LYS A 104 -5.76 16.18 -8.88
CA LYS A 104 -4.48 15.76 -9.48
C LYS A 104 -4.13 14.30 -9.19
N LEU A 105 -5.01 13.58 -8.49
CA LEU A 105 -4.79 12.17 -8.17
C LEU A 105 -5.46 11.31 -9.24
N ARG A 106 -4.67 10.44 -9.86
CA ARG A 106 -5.16 9.36 -10.71
C ARG A 106 -5.13 8.08 -9.91
N HIS A 107 -6.30 7.47 -9.71
CA HIS A 107 -6.40 6.12 -9.12
C HIS A 107 -5.76 5.10 -10.06
N ILE A 108 -5.02 4.16 -9.48
CA ILE A 108 -4.32 3.08 -10.18
C ILE A 108 -4.62 1.75 -9.48
N SER A 109 -4.21 0.63 -10.07
CA SER A 109 -4.32 -0.66 -9.38
C SER A 109 -3.28 -0.80 -8.25
N TRP A 110 -3.56 -1.69 -7.29
CA TRP A 110 -2.56 -2.07 -6.29
C TRP A 110 -1.33 -2.70 -6.93
N GLU A 111 -1.51 -3.49 -7.99
CA GLU A 111 -0.40 -4.11 -8.75
C GLU A 111 0.58 -3.05 -9.29
N GLU A 112 0.07 -2.04 -10.02
CA GLU A 112 0.90 -0.95 -10.55
C GLU A 112 1.58 -0.14 -9.44
N TRP A 113 0.86 0.08 -8.34
CA TRP A 113 1.38 0.79 -7.17
C TRP A 113 2.55 0.03 -6.55
N PHE A 114 2.40 -1.29 -6.33
CA PHE A 114 3.41 -2.14 -5.73
C PHE A 114 4.60 -2.38 -6.66
N GLU A 115 4.38 -2.55 -7.97
CA GLU A 115 5.46 -2.64 -8.96
C GLU A 115 6.39 -1.43 -8.86
N THR A 116 5.81 -0.23 -8.79
CA THR A 116 6.57 1.01 -8.63
C THR A 116 7.22 1.12 -7.25
N PHE A 117 6.52 0.71 -6.19
CA PHE A 117 7.03 0.71 -4.82
C PHE A 117 8.28 -0.17 -4.66
N ASP A 118 8.23 -1.38 -5.24
CA ASP A 118 9.32 -2.36 -5.22
C ASP A 118 10.47 -1.98 -6.13
N SER A 119 10.18 -1.58 -7.37
CA SER A 119 11.21 -1.16 -8.33
C SER A 119 12.06 0.00 -7.78
N ARG A 120 11.46 0.86 -6.95
CA ARG A 120 12.14 1.99 -6.30
C ARG A 120 12.74 1.65 -4.95
N GLY A 121 12.62 0.41 -4.46
CA GLY A 121 13.16 -0.02 -3.18
C GLY A 121 12.63 0.79 -2.00
N LEU A 122 11.33 1.14 -2.01
CA LEU A 122 10.74 2.01 -0.98
C LEU A 122 10.40 1.27 0.31
N ASN A 123 10.40 1.97 1.43
CA ASN A 123 9.82 1.55 2.69
C ASN A 123 8.51 2.30 2.92
N PHE A 124 7.49 1.60 3.42
CA PHE A 124 6.23 2.20 3.83
C PHE A 124 6.24 2.46 5.33
N ILE A 125 6.37 3.73 5.72
CA ILE A 125 6.37 4.17 7.13
C ILE A 125 4.99 4.73 7.45
N TYR A 126 4.35 4.23 8.50
CA TYR A 126 2.96 4.57 8.82
C TYR A 126 2.68 4.56 10.32
N GLN A 127 1.46 4.94 10.69
CA GLN A 127 0.94 4.82 12.05
C GLN A 127 -0.47 4.25 12.01
N GLU A 128 -0.77 3.31 12.90
CA GLU A 128 -2.13 2.79 13.09
C GLU A 128 -3.07 3.90 13.58
N GLN A 129 -2.65 4.55 14.67
CA GLN A 129 -3.44 5.51 15.44
C GLN A 129 -2.57 6.70 15.82
N ARG A 130 -3.21 7.85 16.07
CA ARG A 130 -2.58 9.04 16.66
C ARG A 130 -2.40 8.86 18.16
N SER A 131 -1.65 9.76 18.80
CA SER A 131 -1.43 9.75 20.25
C SER A 131 -2.70 9.87 21.11
N ASP A 132 -3.82 10.28 20.50
CA ASP A 132 -5.13 10.41 21.13
C ASP A 132 -6.06 9.19 20.88
N GLY A 133 -5.57 8.15 20.18
CA GLY A 133 -6.30 6.92 19.89
C GLY A 133 -7.16 6.96 18.61
N GLN A 134 -7.28 8.10 17.92
CA GLN A 134 -7.96 8.15 16.63
C GLN A 134 -7.15 7.47 15.53
N GLN A 135 -7.84 6.83 14.58
CA GLN A 135 -7.24 6.24 13.38
C GLN A 135 -6.41 7.29 12.61
N SER A 136 -5.22 6.88 12.16
CA SER A 136 -4.28 7.76 11.46
C SER A 136 -4.18 7.39 9.98
N ASN A 137 -4.25 8.40 9.10
CA ASN A 137 -3.99 8.26 7.66
C ASN A 137 -2.54 8.67 7.32
N PHE A 138 -1.68 8.77 8.34
CA PHE A 138 -0.29 9.14 8.15
C PHE A 138 0.48 7.99 7.52
N PHE A 139 1.05 8.25 6.35
CA PHE A 139 2.09 7.42 5.77
C PHE A 139 3.15 8.27 5.08
N ARG A 140 4.33 7.68 4.91
CA ARG A 140 5.44 8.22 4.13
C ARG A 140 6.16 7.08 3.42
N LEU A 141 6.57 7.35 2.18
CA LEU A 141 7.48 6.50 1.44
C LEU A 141 8.91 7.01 1.61
N GLU A 142 9.85 6.13 1.88
CA GLU A 142 11.27 6.44 2.05
C GLU A 142 12.12 5.50 1.21
N ASN A 143 13.17 6.01 0.56
CA ASN A 143 14.15 5.17 -0.13
C ASN A 143 15.47 5.21 0.65
N PRO A 144 15.95 4.07 1.18
CA PRO A 144 17.15 4.03 2.04
C PRO A 144 18.46 4.09 1.25
N GLY A 145 18.40 4.01 -0.08
CA GLY A 145 19.53 4.05 -1.01
C GLY A 145 19.49 5.22 -1.99
N ARG A 146 18.65 6.23 -1.77
CA ARG A 146 18.63 7.43 -2.61
C ARG A 146 19.69 8.43 -2.12
N GLU A 147 20.76 8.56 -2.90
CA GLU A 147 21.53 9.81 -2.95
C GLU A 147 20.55 10.89 -3.42
N ASP A 148 20.32 11.93 -2.62
CA ASP A 148 19.49 13.07 -3.02
C ASP A 148 20.00 13.63 -4.36
N ALA A 149 19.26 13.35 -5.45
CA ALA A 149 19.47 13.93 -6.77
C ALA A 149 19.13 15.43 -6.78
#